data_AF-A0A1U9NIJ2-F1
#
_entry.id   AF-A0A1U9NIJ2-F1
#
_cell.length_a   1.000
_cell.length_b   1.000
_cell.length_c   1.000
_cell.angle_alpha   90.00
_cell.angle_beta   90.00
_cell.angle_gamma   90.00
#
_symmetry.space_group_name_H-M   'P 1'
#
loop_
_entity.id
_entity.type
_entity.pdbx_description
1 polymer ?
#
loop_
_entity_poly.entity_id
_entity_poly.type
_entity_poly.pdbx_seq_one_letter_code
_entity_poly.pdbx_strand_id
1 'polypeptide(L)'
;MTMRSDVVAQVREVYDWLELKLADRKPVCGACGNCCDFAGFDHRLYVTLAELEYFRAAMGPDILEMSEGRCPYQQDSKCSVYDHRFAGCRIFNCRGDENFQSELSEETIRKFKRICRDTGMEYLYMELGAALKLAQE
;
A
#
# COMPACT_ATOMS: atom_id res chain seq x y z
N MET A 1 19.39 7.78 12.62
CA MET A 1 18.29 8.57 12.03
C MET A 1 18.25 8.46 10.49
N THR A 2 19.31 7.96 9.85
CA THR A 2 19.48 7.86 8.38
C THR A 2 18.71 6.70 7.73
N MET A 3 18.77 5.48 8.27
CA MET A 3 18.18 4.29 7.60
C MET A 3 16.68 4.40 7.30
N ARG A 4 15.88 5.00 8.19
CA ARG A 4 14.42 5.16 7.97
C ARG A 4 14.12 6.16 6.84
N SER A 5 14.86 7.27 6.77
CA SER A 5 14.68 8.23 5.67
C SER A 5 15.08 7.65 4.32
N ASP A 6 16.12 6.80 4.27
CA ASP A 6 16.53 6.10 3.05
C ASP A 6 15.45 5.13 2.54
N VAL A 7 14.76 4.43 3.44
CA VAL A 7 13.64 3.53 3.10
C VAL A 7 12.46 4.32 2.54
N VAL A 8 12.06 5.40 3.22
CA VAL A 8 10.94 6.25 2.79
C VAL A 8 11.21 6.82 1.39
N ALA A 9 12.44 7.28 1.12
CA ALA A 9 12.82 7.79 -0.19
C ALA A 9 12.74 6.71 -1.28
N GLN A 10 13.29 5.51 -1.04
CA GLN A 10 13.24 4.41 -2.00
C GLN A 10 11.82 3.88 -2.25
N VAL A 11 10.97 3.82 -1.22
CA VAL A 11 9.55 3.44 -1.38
C VAL A 11 8.82 4.47 -2.22
N ARG A 12 9.08 5.76 -1.99
CA ARG A 12 8.52 6.83 -2.82
C ARG A 12 8.91 6.67 -4.29
N GLU A 13 10.17 6.34 -4.60
CA GLU A 13 10.59 6.08 -5.98
C GLU A 13 9.83 4.91 -6.63
N VAL A 14 9.54 3.86 -5.86
CA VAL A 14 8.71 2.74 -6.33
C VAL A 14 7.27 3.20 -6.61
N TYR A 15 6.71 4.06 -5.77
CA TYR A 15 5.38 4.63 -5.99
C TYR A 15 5.35 5.57 -7.19
N ASP A 16 6.34 6.44 -7.38
CA ASP A 16 6.44 7.31 -8.55
C ASP A 16 6.56 6.46 -9.84
N TRP A 17 7.36 5.39 -9.81
CA TRP A 17 7.45 4.43 -10.90
C TRP A 17 6.11 3.72 -11.18
N LEU A 18 5.36 3.34 -10.13
CA LEU A 18 4.03 2.76 -10.27
C LEU A 18 3.06 3.72 -10.94
N GLU A 19 3.01 4.98 -10.49
CA GLU A 19 2.12 5.99 -11.08
C GLU A 19 2.45 6.20 -12.56
N LEU A 20 3.74 6.18 -12.96
CA LEU A 20 4.12 6.23 -14.38
C LEU A 20 3.60 5.02 -15.18
N LYS A 21 3.70 3.81 -14.63
CA LYS A 21 3.18 2.59 -15.28
C LYS A 21 1.65 2.58 -15.37
N LEU A 22 0.99 3.21 -14.42
CA LEU A 22 -0.46 3.30 -14.32
C LEU A 22 -1.03 4.51 -15.09
N ALA A 23 -0.22 5.53 -15.38
CA ALA A 23 -0.65 6.76 -16.07
C ALA A 23 -1.32 6.48 -17.43
N ASP A 24 -0.75 5.56 -18.21
CA ASP A 24 -1.29 5.15 -19.52
C ASP A 24 -2.64 4.41 -19.40
N ARG A 25 -2.92 3.82 -18.23
CA ARG A 25 -4.07 2.94 -18.02
C ARG A 25 -5.16 3.54 -17.13
N LYS A 26 -4.89 4.69 -16.49
CA LYS A 26 -5.79 5.42 -15.60
C LYS A 26 -6.61 4.47 -14.70
N PRO A 27 -6.00 3.77 -13.74
CA PRO A 27 -6.75 3.08 -12.69
C PRO A 27 -7.45 4.14 -11.83
N VAL A 28 -8.57 4.66 -12.33
CA VAL A 28 -9.38 5.61 -11.59
C VAL A 28 -10.15 4.79 -10.58
N CYS A 29 -9.76 4.86 -9.32
CA CYS A 29 -10.62 4.43 -8.24
C CYS A 29 -11.98 5.12 -8.43
N GLY A 30 -13.03 4.32 -8.64
CA GLY A 30 -14.38 4.86 -8.81
C GLY A 30 -14.97 5.46 -7.53
N ALA A 31 -14.21 5.50 -6.43
CA ALA A 31 -14.67 5.87 -5.09
C ALA A 31 -15.96 5.11 -4.68
N CYS A 32 -16.11 3.88 -5.16
CA CYS A 32 -17.29 3.06 -4.90
C CYS A 32 -17.30 2.47 -3.49
N GLY A 33 -16.17 2.51 -2.78
CA GLY A 33 -16.01 1.97 -1.43
C GLY A 33 -15.88 0.44 -1.36
N ASN A 34 -16.18 -0.29 -2.44
CA ASN A 34 -16.16 -1.76 -2.44
C ASN A 34 -14.75 -2.34 -2.23
N CYS A 35 -13.73 -1.81 -2.91
CA CYS A 35 -12.35 -2.30 -2.75
C CYS A 35 -11.71 -1.91 -1.40
N CYS A 36 -12.33 -0.99 -0.66
CA CYS A 36 -11.91 -0.59 0.68
C CYS A 36 -12.60 -1.42 1.79
N ASP A 37 -13.68 -2.13 1.44
CA ASP A 37 -14.38 -3.08 2.28
C ASP A 37 -13.83 -4.49 2.04
N PHE A 38 -12.71 -4.81 2.68
CA PHE A 38 -12.03 -6.09 2.48
C PHE A 38 -12.88 -7.28 2.94
N ALA A 39 -13.61 -7.12 4.05
CA ALA A 39 -14.54 -8.13 4.56
C ALA A 39 -15.73 -8.36 3.64
N GLY A 40 -16.38 -7.29 3.16
CA GLY A 40 -17.55 -7.39 2.28
C GLY A 40 -17.20 -7.81 0.84
N PHE A 41 -15.98 -7.50 0.39
CA PHE A 41 -15.51 -7.83 -0.95
C PHE A 41 -14.78 -9.19 -1.00
N ASP A 42 -14.46 -9.81 0.15
CA ASP A 42 -13.67 -11.04 0.30
C ASP A 42 -12.25 -10.95 -0.31
N HIS A 43 -11.64 -9.78 -0.21
CA HIS A 43 -10.26 -9.56 -0.63
C HIS A 43 -9.36 -9.29 0.57
N ARG A 44 -8.07 -9.60 0.43
CA ARG A 44 -7.06 -9.30 1.45
C ARG A 44 -6.00 -8.41 0.83
N LEU A 45 -5.67 -7.32 1.51
CA LEU A 45 -4.55 -6.48 1.14
C LEU A 45 -3.34 -6.89 1.96
N TYR A 46 -2.23 -7.14 1.28
CA TYR A 46 -0.96 -7.39 1.91
C TYR A 46 -0.03 -6.20 1.65
N VAL A 47 0.74 -5.84 2.66
CA VAL A 47 1.67 -4.72 2.63
C VAL A 47 3.02 -5.17 3.16
N THR A 48 4.08 -4.50 2.70
CA THR A 48 5.44 -4.74 3.18
C THR A 48 5.82 -3.82 4.33
N LEU A 49 6.78 -4.23 5.16
CA LEU A 49 7.30 -3.38 6.25
C LEU A 49 7.88 -2.05 5.73
N ALA A 50 8.52 -2.06 4.56
CA ALA A 50 9.04 -0.84 3.94
C ALA A 50 7.92 0.17 3.63
N GLU A 51 6.79 -0.31 3.12
CA GLU A 51 5.61 0.53 2.88
C GLU A 51 5.00 1.04 4.18
N LEU A 52 5.03 0.24 5.24
CA LEU A 52 4.55 0.66 6.56
C LEU A 52 5.39 1.82 7.10
N GLU A 53 6.71 1.77 6.97
CA GLU A 53 7.60 2.88 7.37
C GLU A 53 7.32 4.15 6.57
N TYR A 54 7.09 4.04 5.25
CA TYR A 54 6.63 5.16 4.43
C TYR A 54 5.30 5.73 4.93
N PHE A 55 4.34 4.86 5.21
CA PHE A 55 3.01 5.27 5.66
C PHE A 55 3.06 5.96 7.03
N ARG A 56 3.83 5.43 7.99
CA ARG A 56 4.08 6.08 9.29
C ARG A 56 4.74 7.44 9.15
N ALA A 57 5.73 7.56 8.26
CA ALA A 57 6.38 8.84 8.01
C ALA A 57 5.41 9.90 7.44
N ALA A 58 4.41 9.48 6.66
CA ALA A 58 3.40 10.36 6.09
C ALA A 58 2.26 10.72 7.07
N MET A 59 1.76 9.73 7.82
CA MET A 59 0.59 9.88 8.69
C MET A 59 0.93 10.37 10.09
N GLY A 60 2.17 10.19 10.54
CA GLY A 60 2.58 10.52 11.90
C GLY A 60 2.18 9.42 12.91
N PRO A 61 2.13 9.75 14.22
CA PRO A 61 1.94 8.77 15.28
C PRO A 61 0.51 8.20 15.35
N ASP A 62 -0.48 8.89 14.80
CA ASP A 62 -1.89 8.56 14.93
C ASP A 62 -2.37 7.60 13.82
N ILE A 63 -1.73 6.44 13.72
CA ILE A 63 -2.15 5.37 12.81
C ILE A 63 -3.43 4.73 13.34
N LEU A 64 -4.47 4.67 12.51
CA LEU A 64 -5.73 4.01 12.83
C LEU A 64 -5.61 2.48 12.67
N GLU A 65 -6.16 1.74 13.64
CA GLU A 65 -6.30 0.28 13.56
C GLU A 65 -7.42 -0.09 12.58
N MET A 66 -7.25 -1.21 11.88
CA MET A 66 -8.30 -1.75 11.03
C MET A 66 -9.28 -2.60 11.86
N SER A 67 -10.51 -2.12 12.01
CA SER A 67 -11.59 -2.89 12.64
C SER A 67 -12.44 -3.60 11.57
N GLU A 68 -12.84 -4.84 11.85
CA GLU A 68 -13.84 -5.59 11.08
C GLU A 68 -13.53 -5.78 9.58
N GLY A 69 -12.25 -5.73 9.19
CA GLY A 69 -11.84 -5.91 7.79
C GLY A 69 -12.23 -4.76 6.87
N ARG A 70 -12.45 -3.56 7.42
CA ARG A 70 -12.66 -2.35 6.62
C ARG A 70 -11.53 -1.35 6.82
N CYS A 71 -11.04 -0.76 5.73
CA CYS A 71 -9.98 0.26 5.80
C CYS A 71 -10.41 1.43 6.70
N PRO A 72 -9.66 1.76 7.77
CA PRO A 72 -10.07 2.80 8.71
C PRO A 72 -9.99 4.22 8.13
N TYR A 73 -9.29 4.38 7.00
CA TYR A 73 -9.16 5.64 6.28
C TYR A 73 -10.26 5.85 5.21
N GLN A 74 -11.25 4.96 5.17
CA GLN A 74 -12.43 5.16 4.32
C GLN A 74 -13.42 6.11 5.00
N GLN A 75 -13.61 7.30 4.42
CA GLN A 75 -14.59 8.30 4.85
C GLN A 75 -15.58 8.55 3.71
N ASP A 76 -16.87 8.30 3.92
CA ASP A 76 -17.93 8.51 2.92
C ASP A 76 -17.60 7.91 1.53
N SER A 77 -17.10 6.67 1.52
CA SER A 77 -16.65 5.92 0.33
C SER A 77 -15.38 6.44 -0.37
N LYS A 78 -14.73 7.46 0.19
CA LYS A 78 -13.46 8.00 -0.29
C LYS A 78 -12.32 7.60 0.64
N CYS A 79 -11.13 7.46 0.07
CA CYS A 79 -9.91 7.24 0.83
C CYS A 79 -9.36 8.58 1.29
N SER A 80 -9.28 8.82 2.60
CA SER A 80 -8.68 10.05 3.15
C SER A 80 -7.17 10.12 2.97
N VAL A 81 -6.53 8.98 2.71
CA VAL A 81 -5.07 8.83 2.51
C VAL A 81 -4.72 8.49 1.06
N TYR A 82 -5.53 8.94 0.11
CA TYR A 82 -5.43 8.55 -1.30
C TYR A 82 -4.02 8.72 -1.88
N ASP A 83 -3.31 9.79 -1.51
CA ASP A 83 -1.95 10.09 -1.98
C ASP A 83 -0.88 9.21 -1.32
N HIS A 84 -1.17 8.66 -0.15
CA HIS A 84 -0.29 7.80 0.64
C HIS A 84 -0.71 6.33 0.64
N ARG A 85 -1.61 5.94 -0.29
CA ARG A 85 -2.08 4.56 -0.42
C ARG A 85 -0.96 3.57 -0.71
N PHE A 86 -1.12 2.34 -0.21
CA PHE A 86 -0.20 1.21 -0.41
C PHE A 86 -0.17 0.75 -1.88
N ALA A 87 0.89 0.04 -2.28
CA ALA A 87 1.05 -0.46 -3.64
C ALA A 87 -0.14 -1.29 -4.11
N GLY A 88 -0.64 -2.21 -3.29
CA GLY A 88 -1.78 -3.04 -3.67
C GLY A 88 -3.04 -2.20 -3.98
N CYS A 89 -3.29 -1.12 -3.24
CA CYS A 89 -4.38 -0.18 -3.54
C CYS A 89 -4.12 0.69 -4.78
N ARG A 90 -2.86 0.93 -5.16
CA ARG A 90 -2.50 1.64 -6.41
C ARG A 90 -2.73 0.76 -7.64
N ILE A 91 -2.33 -0.50 -7.52
CA ILE A 91 -2.33 -1.46 -8.63
C ILE A 91 -3.74 -1.99 -8.86
N PHE A 92 -4.49 -2.26 -7.78
CA PHE A 92 -5.80 -2.87 -7.88
C PHE A 92 -6.83 -1.96 -8.57
N ASN A 93 -7.52 -2.51 -9.57
CA ASN A 93 -8.61 -1.88 -10.29
C ASN A 93 -9.70 -2.92 -10.57
N CYS A 94 -10.91 -2.69 -10.04
CA CYS A 94 -12.08 -3.57 -10.21
C CYS A 94 -12.47 -3.84 -11.68
N ARG A 95 -12.02 -3.03 -12.63
CA ARG A 95 -12.30 -3.17 -14.06
C ARG A 95 -11.01 -3.27 -14.91
N GLY A 96 -9.87 -3.44 -14.25
CA GLY A 96 -8.58 -3.54 -14.92
C GLY A 96 -8.28 -4.95 -15.42
N ASP A 97 -7.22 -5.07 -16.21
CA ASP A 97 -6.67 -6.36 -16.64
C ASP A 97 -6.03 -7.09 -15.45
N GLU A 98 -6.48 -8.30 -15.15
CA GLU A 98 -6.01 -9.09 -14.00
C GLU A 98 -4.55 -9.55 -14.16
N ASN A 99 -4.15 -9.96 -15.36
CA ASN A 99 -2.78 -10.43 -15.62
C ASN A 99 -1.79 -9.29 -15.41
N PHE A 100 -2.10 -8.11 -15.93
CA PHE A 100 -1.26 -6.93 -15.73
C PHE A 100 -1.18 -6.53 -14.26
N GLN A 101 -2.29 -6.52 -13.53
CA GLN A 101 -2.29 -6.20 -12.10
C GLN A 101 -1.43 -7.21 -11.33
N SER A 102 -1.50 -8.49 -11.69
CA SER A 102 -0.66 -9.55 -11.09
C SER A 102 0.82 -9.33 -11.39
N GLU A 103 1.19 -9.16 -12.66
CA GLU A 103 2.58 -8.91 -13.09
C GLU A 103 3.17 -7.66 -12.43
N LEU A 104 2.39 -6.57 -12.36
CA LEU A 104 2.82 -5.33 -11.74
C LEU A 104 2.97 -5.48 -10.22
N SER A 105 2.09 -6.25 -9.58
CA SER A 105 2.19 -6.58 -8.15
C SER A 105 3.47 -7.37 -7.87
N GLU A 106 3.77 -8.40 -8.66
CA GLU A 106 5.00 -9.17 -8.52
C GLU A 106 6.25 -8.31 -8.72
N GLU A 107 6.27 -7.45 -9.75
CA GLU A 107 7.41 -6.57 -9.99
C GLU A 107 7.61 -5.59 -8.84
N THR A 108 6.52 -5.05 -8.30
CA THR A 108 6.55 -4.15 -7.14
C THR A 108 7.08 -4.85 -5.90
N ILE A 109 6.61 -6.06 -5.61
CA ILE A 109 7.11 -6.88 -4.50
C ILE A 109 8.62 -7.17 -4.65
N ARG A 110 9.10 -7.44 -5.88
CA ARG A 110 10.54 -7.60 -6.13
C ARG A 110 11.34 -6.33 -5.78
N LYS A 111 10.80 -5.14 -6.08
CA LYS A 111 11.43 -3.87 -5.71
C LYS A 111 11.46 -3.68 -4.19
N PHE A 112 10.36 -3.96 -3.47
CA PHE A 112 10.37 -3.87 -2.00
C PHE A 112 11.33 -4.87 -1.35
N LYS A 113 11.40 -6.12 -1.84
CA LYS A 113 12.41 -7.09 -1.38
C LYS A 113 13.83 -6.57 -1.55
N ARG A 114 14.10 -5.88 -2.67
CA ARG A 114 15.39 -5.25 -2.92
C ARG A 114 15.66 -4.11 -1.93
N ILE A 115 14.69 -3.23 -1.69
CA ILE A 115 14.83 -2.14 -0.71
C ILE A 115 15.16 -2.72 0.67
N CYS A 116 14.38 -3.69 1.16
CA CYS A 116 14.64 -4.32 2.46
C CYS A 116 16.07 -4.89 2.55
N ARG A 117 16.53 -5.60 1.51
CA ARG A 117 17.90 -6.14 1.48
C ARG A 117 18.95 -5.04 1.46
N ASP A 118 18.78 -4.02 0.62
CA ASP A 118 19.77 -2.96 0.40
C ASP A 118 19.87 -2.04 1.64
N THR A 119 18.79 -1.91 2.43
CA THR A 119 18.78 -1.16 3.70
C THR A 119 19.01 -2.01 4.94
N GLY A 120 19.17 -3.33 4.80
CA GLY A 120 19.31 -4.27 5.93
C GLY A 120 18.06 -4.44 6.79
N MET A 121 16.88 -4.08 6.29
CA MET A 121 15.61 -4.30 6.97
C MET A 121 15.11 -5.73 6.77
N GLU A 122 14.37 -6.22 7.76
CA GLU A 122 13.63 -7.46 7.62
C GLU A 122 12.53 -7.31 6.56
N TYR A 123 12.45 -8.27 5.65
CA TYR A 123 11.34 -8.34 4.71
C TYR A 123 10.16 -9.05 5.37
N LEU A 124 9.17 -8.27 5.78
CA LEU A 124 7.87 -8.79 6.22
C LEU A 124 6.81 -8.42 5.20
N TYR A 125 5.97 -9.39 4.85
CA TYR A 125 4.82 -9.22 3.99
C TYR A 125 3.60 -9.78 4.71
N MET A 126 2.70 -8.90 5.13
CA MET A 126 1.62 -9.23 6.04
C MET A 126 0.34 -8.51 5.64
N GLU A 127 -0.77 -9.02 6.17
CA GLU A 127 -2.09 -8.45 5.93
C GLU A 127 -2.18 -7.03 6.52
N LEU A 128 -2.92 -6.13 5.85
CA LEU A 128 -3.01 -4.72 6.20
C LEU A 128 -3.41 -4.49 7.66
N GLY A 129 -4.38 -5.25 8.19
CA GLY A 129 -4.82 -5.12 9.58
C GLY A 129 -3.70 -5.40 10.57
N ALA A 130 -2.93 -6.46 10.33
CA ALA A 130 -1.77 -6.80 11.14
C ALA A 130 -0.66 -5.72 11.02
N ALA A 131 -0.43 -5.19 9.82
CA ALA A 131 0.55 -4.14 9.61
C ALA A 131 0.20 -2.83 10.30
N LEU A 132 -1.08 -2.41 10.23
CA LEU A 132 -1.54 -1.18 10.88
C LEU A 132 -1.43 -1.28 12.39
N LYS A 133 -1.73 -2.46 12.96
CA LYS A 133 -1.52 -2.73 14.38
C LYS A 133 -0.04 -2.63 14.78
N LEU A 134 0.85 -3.21 13.98
CA LEU A 134 2.31 -3.10 14.21
C LEU A 134 2.80 -1.65 14.14
N ALA A 135 2.20 -0.81 13.29
CA ALA A 135 2.56 0.60 13.18
C ALA A 135 2.13 1.47 14.37
N GLN A 136 1.28 0.96 15.26
CA GLN A 136 0.91 1.67 16.50
C GLN A 136 1.92 1.42 17.64
N GLU A 137 2.74 0.38 17.52
CA GLU A 137 3.81 0.02 18.46
C GLU A 137 5.10 0.84 18.22
#